data_AF-A0A7C1D1Z7-F1
#
_entry.id   AF-A0A7C1D1Z7-F1
#
_cell.length_a   1.000
_cell.length_b   1.000
_cell.length_c   1.000
_cell.angle_alpha   90.00
_cell.angle_beta   90.00
_cell.angle_gamma   90.00
#
_symmetry.space_group_name_H-M   'P 1'
#
loop_
_entity.id
_entity.type
_entity.pdbx_description
1 polymer ?
#
loop_
_entity_poly.entity_id
_entity_poly.type
_entity_poly.pdbx_seq_one_letter_code
_entity_poly.pdbx_strand_id
1 'polypeptide(L)'
;MNESIIKIVLILLIVLAAFGFVVIPRTKLSAKFKMGAPMFIFTNIIGIIIGAIGLIVLFLIPDDFINLHLWELIAMPYALVWIYWLMIMRIRKSTNIVDEKQEHNMTKAAALTLPASIFVFAVIFKLSNNSIVYLSNGLWFPFYLFISIVFFSVFTLWLFKVE
;
A
#
# COMPACT_ATOMS: atom_id res chain seq x y z
N MET A 1 -18.40 7.67 -11.90
CA MET A 1 -17.63 8.91 -11.62
C MET A 1 -16.82 9.24 -12.86
N ASN A 2 -16.74 10.50 -13.29
CA ASN A 2 -16.00 10.86 -14.51
C ASN A 2 -14.49 10.67 -14.29
N GLU A 3 -13.80 9.99 -15.21
CA GLU A 3 -12.34 9.77 -15.21
C GLU A 3 -11.56 11.06 -14.92
N SER A 4 -12.01 12.19 -15.49
CA SER A 4 -11.39 13.49 -15.28
C SER A 4 -11.40 13.93 -13.81
N ILE A 5 -12.49 13.61 -13.08
CA ILE A 5 -12.61 13.94 -11.66
C ILE A 5 -11.60 13.13 -10.85
N ILE A 6 -11.46 11.83 -11.15
CA ILE A 6 -10.52 10.94 -10.45
C ILE A 6 -9.09 11.43 -10.65
N LYS A 7 -8.72 11.77 -11.89
CA LYS A 7 -7.40 12.33 -12.20
C LYS A 7 -7.13 13.63 -11.44
N ILE A 8 -8.09 14.55 -11.39
CA ILE A 8 -7.96 15.80 -10.64
C ILE A 8 -7.75 15.52 -9.14
N VAL A 9 -8.52 14.59 -8.56
CA VAL A 9 -8.38 14.20 -7.16
C VAL A 9 -7.01 13.59 -6.89
N LEU A 10 -6.54 12.67 -7.75
CA LEU A 10 -5.22 12.05 -7.62
C LEU A 10 -4.10 13.09 -7.68
N ILE A 11 -4.15 14.00 -8.67
CA ILE A 11 -3.16 15.07 -8.83
C ILE A 11 -3.17 15.97 -7.60
N LEU A 12 -4.35 16.38 -7.12
CA LEU A 12 -4.47 17.23 -5.94
C LEU A 12 -3.87 16.55 -4.71
N LEU A 13 -4.15 15.26 -4.49
CA LEU A 13 -3.57 14.50 -3.37
C LEU A 13 -2.04 14.41 -3.47
N ILE A 14 -1.50 14.16 -4.66
CA ILE A 14 -0.05 14.12 -4.90
C ILE A 14 0.59 15.49 -4.64
N VAL A 15 -0.02 16.57 -5.15
CA VAL A 15 0.47 17.94 -4.95
C VAL A 15 0.44 18.32 -3.47
N LEU A 16 -0.64 18.01 -2.75
CA LEU A 16 -0.74 18.26 -1.32
C LEU A 16 0.28 17.44 -0.51
N ALA A 17 0.48 16.17 -0.88
CA ALA A 17 1.47 15.30 -0.25
C ALA A 17 2.91 15.82 -0.48
N ALA A 18 3.24 16.23 -1.71
CA ALA A 18 4.53 16.80 -2.05
C ALA A 18 4.76 18.15 -1.33
N PHE A 19 3.75 19.02 -1.31
CA PHE A 19 3.79 20.28 -0.57
C PHE A 19 4.01 20.03 0.93
N GLY A 20 3.25 19.11 1.53
CA GLY A 20 3.41 18.71 2.92
C GLY A 20 4.83 18.18 3.21
N PHE A 21 5.33 17.28 2.36
CA PHE A 21 6.67 16.70 2.47
C PHE A 21 7.79 17.75 2.44
N VAL A 22 7.62 18.86 1.71
CA VAL A 22 8.59 19.96 1.62
C VAL A 22 8.43 20.97 2.76
N VAL A 23 7.20 21.34 3.11
CA VAL A 23 6.91 22.45 4.02
C VAL A 23 6.90 22.01 5.48
N ILE A 24 6.21 20.91 5.81
CA ILE A 24 6.01 20.47 7.21
C ILE A 24 7.34 20.34 7.99
N PRO A 25 8.43 19.76 7.43
CA PRO A 25 9.70 19.65 8.15
C PRO A 25 10.33 20.98 8.57
N ARG A 26 9.94 22.09 7.92
CA ARG A 26 10.45 23.45 8.21
C ARG A 26 9.58 24.21 9.21
N THR A 27 8.48 23.61 9.69
CA THR A 27 7.52 24.27 10.58
C THR A 27 7.58 23.70 12.01
N LYS A 28 6.95 24.40 12.95
CA LYS A 28 6.76 23.93 14.33
C LYS A 28 5.87 22.67 14.43
N LEU A 29 5.14 22.30 13.36
CA LEU A 29 4.33 21.08 13.32
C LEU A 29 5.19 19.82 13.33
N SER A 30 6.45 19.90 12.88
CA SER A 30 7.37 18.76 12.80
C SER A 30 7.51 18.00 14.13
N ALA A 31 7.44 18.68 15.28
CA ALA A 31 7.52 18.07 16.61
C ALA A 31 6.36 17.11 16.94
N LYS A 32 5.21 17.24 16.25
CA LYS A 32 4.05 16.36 16.44
C LYS A 32 4.18 15.03 15.68
N PHE A 33 5.11 14.93 14.73
CA PHE A 33 5.30 13.75 13.92
C PHE A 33 6.19 12.75 14.66
N LYS A 34 5.61 11.62 15.05
CA LYS A 34 6.32 10.56 15.77
C LYS A 34 5.95 9.21 15.21
N MET A 35 6.98 8.40 15.00
CA MET A 35 6.83 6.99 14.68
C MET A 35 6.88 6.21 15.99
N GLY A 36 5.89 5.35 16.19
CA GLY A 36 5.75 4.48 17.34
C GLY A 36 4.84 3.31 16.99
N ALA A 37 4.71 2.34 17.91
CA ALA A 37 3.93 1.13 17.68
C ALA A 37 2.50 1.36 17.14
N PRO A 38 1.72 2.37 17.63
CA PRO A 38 0.39 2.62 17.07
C PRO A 38 0.41 2.98 15.58
N MET A 39 1.38 3.80 15.14
CA MET A 39 1.50 4.20 13.73
C MET A 39 1.98 3.03 12.86
N PHE A 40 2.87 2.20 13.40
CA PHE A 40 3.31 0.96 12.75
C PHE A 40 2.14 -0.01 12.52
N ILE A 41 1.33 -0.25 13.55
CA ILE A 41 0.14 -1.10 13.47
C ILE A 41 -0.87 -0.49 12.48
N PHE A 42 -1.15 0.81 12.62
CA PHE A 42 -2.07 1.54 11.74
C PHE A 42 -1.68 1.40 10.26
N THR A 43 -0.39 1.56 9.95
CA THR A 43 0.12 1.45 8.57
C THR A 43 -0.24 0.11 7.96
N ASN A 44 -0.04 -0.98 8.70
CA ASN A 44 -0.32 -2.32 8.21
C ASN A 44 -1.82 -2.63 8.19
N ILE A 45 -2.62 -2.11 9.12
CA ILE A 45 -4.09 -2.22 9.05
C ILE A 45 -4.62 -1.54 7.78
N ILE A 46 -4.15 -0.32 7.49
CA ILE A 46 -4.51 0.37 6.24
C ILE A 46 -4.06 -0.45 5.03
N GLY A 47 -2.86 -1.03 5.05
CA GLY A 47 -2.39 -1.93 3.98
C GLY A 47 -3.35 -3.09 3.74
N ILE A 48 -3.77 -3.81 4.78
CA ILE A 48 -4.74 -4.91 4.66
C ILE A 48 -6.06 -4.44 4.06
N ILE A 49 -6.62 -3.34 4.57
CA ILE A 49 -7.90 -2.80 4.10
C ILE A 49 -7.81 -2.40 2.64
N ILE A 50 -6.79 -1.62 2.26
CA ILE A 50 -6.60 -1.13 0.90
C ILE A 50 -6.32 -2.29 -0.07
N GLY A 51 -5.47 -3.23 0.33
CA GLY A 51 -5.18 -4.42 -0.46
C GLY A 51 -6.41 -5.30 -0.68
N ALA A 52 -7.20 -5.56 0.37
CA ALA A 52 -8.42 -6.35 0.26
C ALA A 52 -9.49 -5.66 -0.61
N ILE A 53 -9.72 -4.35 -0.39
CA ILE A 53 -10.66 -3.57 -1.21
C ILE A 53 -10.19 -3.55 -2.67
N GLY A 54 -8.90 -3.31 -2.93
CA GLY A 54 -8.34 -3.33 -4.27
C GLY A 54 -8.58 -4.65 -4.99
N LEU A 55 -8.32 -5.78 -4.33
CA LEU A 55 -8.59 -7.11 -4.89
C LEU A 55 -10.09 -7.35 -5.14
N ILE A 56 -10.96 -6.98 -4.19
CA ILE A 56 -12.42 -7.15 -4.35
C ILE A 56 -12.93 -6.34 -5.55
N VAL A 57 -12.58 -5.06 -5.62
CA VAL A 57 -13.04 -4.16 -6.69
C VAL A 57 -12.49 -4.61 -8.04
N LEU A 58 -11.23 -5.07 -8.08
CA LEU A 58 -10.59 -5.61 -9.30
C LEU A 58 -11.42 -6.72 -9.95
N PHE A 59 -11.97 -7.65 -9.15
CA PHE A 59 -12.78 -8.76 -9.67
C PHE A 59 -14.24 -8.38 -9.92
N LEU A 60 -14.78 -7.37 -9.23
CA LEU A 60 -16.18 -6.96 -9.41
C LEU A 60 -16.39 -6.07 -10.64
N ILE A 61 -15.46 -5.15 -10.91
CA ILE A 61 -15.58 -4.15 -11.99
C ILE A 61 -14.26 -3.99 -12.77
N PRO A 62 -13.76 -5.06 -13.41
CA PRO A 62 -12.43 -5.10 -14.02
C PRO A 62 -12.16 -4.01 -15.07
N ASP A 63 -13.16 -3.69 -15.91
CA ASP A 63 -13.00 -2.71 -16.99
C ASP A 63 -12.85 -1.28 -16.44
N ASP A 64 -13.73 -0.89 -15.51
CA ASP A 64 -13.69 0.41 -14.86
C ASP A 64 -12.46 0.56 -13.95
N PHE A 65 -11.96 -0.53 -13.40
CA PHE A 65 -10.82 -0.52 -12.49
C PHE A 65 -9.57 0.11 -13.12
N ILE A 66 -9.33 -0.19 -14.40
CA ILE A 66 -8.25 0.39 -15.20
C ILE A 66 -8.68 1.70 -15.82
N ASN A 67 -9.81 1.72 -16.55
CA ASN A 67 -10.19 2.87 -17.37
C ASN A 67 -10.45 4.13 -16.55
N LEU A 68 -11.01 3.97 -15.34
CA LEU A 68 -11.28 5.09 -14.44
C LEU A 68 -10.15 5.36 -13.45
N HIS A 69 -9.01 4.67 -13.54
CA HIS A 69 -7.90 4.83 -12.60
C HIS A 69 -8.30 4.57 -11.12
N LEU A 70 -9.17 3.57 -10.90
CA LEU A 70 -9.63 3.24 -9.55
C LEU A 70 -8.54 2.57 -8.73
N TRP A 71 -7.63 1.84 -9.37
CA TRP A 71 -6.53 1.18 -8.65
C TRP A 71 -5.57 2.19 -8.03
N GLU A 72 -5.23 3.29 -8.72
CA GLU A 72 -4.42 4.37 -8.17
C GLU A 72 -5.13 5.05 -7.00
N LEU A 73 -6.43 5.31 -7.16
CA LEU A 73 -7.24 5.95 -6.15
C LEU A 73 -7.36 5.10 -4.88
N ILE A 74 -7.55 3.79 -5.04
CA ILE A 74 -7.61 2.83 -3.93
C ILE A 74 -6.23 2.70 -3.27
N ALA A 75 -5.14 2.65 -4.03
CA ALA A 75 -3.78 2.55 -3.47
C ALA A 75 -3.35 3.84 -2.74
N MET A 76 -3.95 5.00 -3.07
CA MET A 76 -3.52 6.31 -2.61
C MET A 76 -3.42 6.46 -1.08
N PRO A 77 -4.39 6.02 -0.25
CA PRO A 77 -4.28 6.14 1.20
C PRO A 77 -3.07 5.40 1.77
N TYR A 78 -2.72 4.23 1.22
CA TYR A 78 -1.54 3.48 1.64
C TYR A 78 -0.25 4.18 1.21
N ALA A 79 -0.20 4.73 -0.02
CA ALA A 79 0.93 5.54 -0.49
C ALA A 79 1.16 6.78 0.39
N LEU A 80 0.08 7.46 0.82
CA LEU A 80 0.16 8.62 1.73
C LEU A 80 0.73 8.24 3.10
N VAL A 81 0.44 7.04 3.62
CA VAL A 81 1.05 6.54 4.85
C VAL A 81 2.56 6.35 4.68
N TRP A 82 3.03 5.81 3.57
CA TRP A 82 4.46 5.71 3.29
C TRP A 82 5.14 7.07 3.12
N ILE A 83 4.46 8.03 2.47
CA ILE A 83 4.95 9.41 2.39
C ILE A 83 5.07 10.04 3.78
N TYR A 84 4.14 9.74 4.69
CA TYR A 84 4.23 10.14 6.09
C TYR A 84 5.48 9.56 6.78
N TRP A 85 5.82 8.28 6.55
CA TRP A 85 7.05 7.68 7.08
C TRP A 85 8.29 8.40 6.55
N LEU A 86 8.37 8.62 5.22
CA LEU A 86 9.47 9.35 4.59
C LEU A 86 9.61 10.77 5.16
N MET A 87 8.49 11.43 5.43
CA MET A 87 8.49 12.75 6.05
C MET A 87 9.06 12.71 7.47
N ILE A 88 8.76 11.68 8.28
CA ILE A 88 9.38 11.49 9.60
C ILE A 88 10.88 11.28 9.46
N MET A 89 11.34 10.43 8.54
CA MET A 89 12.77 10.20 8.29
C MET A 89 13.48 11.51 7.96
N ARG A 90 12.85 12.35 7.12
CA ARG A 90 13.34 13.68 6.77
C ARG A 90 13.39 14.64 7.95
N ILE A 91 12.34 14.67 8.79
CA ILE A 91 12.27 15.53 9.99
C ILE A 91 13.35 15.15 10.99
N ARG A 92 13.51 13.84 11.25
CA ARG A 92 14.46 13.31 12.23
C ARG A 92 15.89 13.20 11.70
N LYS A 93 16.09 13.33 10.38
CA LYS A 93 17.36 13.09 9.68
C LYS A 93 17.96 11.72 10.04
N SER A 94 17.09 10.72 10.18
CA SER A 94 17.46 9.36 10.56
C SER A 94 16.56 8.36 9.83
N THR A 95 17.15 7.26 9.39
CA THR A 95 16.44 6.12 8.82
C THR A 95 15.80 5.24 9.89
N ASN A 96 16.28 5.33 11.13
CA ASN A 96 15.86 4.49 12.25
C ASN A 96 14.62 5.11 12.91
N ILE A 97 13.51 5.11 12.16
CA ILE A 97 12.21 5.60 12.63
C ILE A 97 11.38 4.52 13.31
N VAL A 98 11.68 3.25 13.04
CA VAL A 98 11.11 2.07 13.68
C VAL A 98 12.13 1.45 14.63
N ASP A 99 11.67 0.64 15.58
CA ASP A 99 12.57 -0.13 16.44
C ASP A 99 13.15 -1.35 15.70
N GLU A 100 14.25 -1.91 16.23
CA GLU A 100 14.97 -3.04 15.61
C GLU A 100 14.08 -4.27 15.41
N LYS A 101 13.13 -4.51 16.33
CA LYS A 101 12.17 -5.61 16.23
C LYS A 101 11.18 -5.39 15.09
N GLN A 102 10.66 -4.18 14.93
CA GLN A 102 9.77 -3.81 13.83
C GLN A 102 10.47 -3.94 12.48
N GLU A 103 11.73 -3.50 12.38
CA GLU A 103 12.55 -3.64 11.17
C GLU A 103 12.80 -5.12 10.81
N HIS A 104 13.15 -5.94 11.81
CA HIS A 104 13.33 -7.37 11.63
C HIS A 104 12.04 -8.06 11.17
N ASN A 105 10.91 -7.71 11.77
CA ASN A 105 9.59 -8.23 11.40
C ASN A 105 9.20 -7.84 9.98
N MET A 106 9.44 -6.60 9.57
CA MET A 106 9.20 -6.15 8.19
C MET A 106 10.08 -6.91 7.19
N THR A 107 11.34 -7.15 7.53
CA THR A 107 12.27 -7.90 6.67
C THR A 107 11.81 -9.35 6.47
N LYS A 108 11.44 -10.04 7.55
CA LYS A 108 10.84 -11.38 7.49
C LYS A 108 9.52 -11.38 6.71
N ALA A 109 8.65 -10.39 6.95
CA ALA A 109 7.39 -10.26 6.24
C ALA A 109 7.61 -10.08 4.72
N ALA A 110 8.58 -9.27 4.31
CA ALA A 110 8.95 -9.12 2.89
C ALA A 110 9.41 -10.46 2.30
N ALA A 111 10.26 -11.20 3.02
CA ALA A 111 10.74 -12.51 2.61
C ALA A 111 9.60 -13.55 2.47
N LEU A 112 8.57 -13.50 3.32
CA LEU A 112 7.38 -14.35 3.24
C LEU A 112 6.38 -13.90 2.16
N THR A 113 6.30 -12.60 1.89
CA THR A 113 5.38 -12.01 0.90
C THR A 113 5.68 -12.52 -0.49
N LEU A 114 6.96 -12.61 -0.88
CA LEU A 114 7.36 -13.04 -2.22
C LEU A 114 6.89 -14.46 -2.58
N PRO A 115 7.21 -15.53 -1.81
CA PRO A 115 6.73 -16.86 -2.13
C PRO A 115 5.20 -16.98 -2.04
N ALA A 116 4.56 -16.27 -1.10
CA ALA A 116 3.11 -16.25 -0.99
C ALA A 116 2.46 -15.60 -2.23
N SER A 117 2.97 -14.46 -2.69
CA SER A 117 2.44 -13.78 -3.88
C SER A 117 2.64 -14.61 -5.14
N ILE A 118 3.80 -15.26 -5.31
CA ILE A 118 4.07 -16.18 -6.43
C ILE A 118 3.06 -17.33 -6.43
N PHE A 119 2.81 -17.95 -5.27
CA PHE A 119 1.85 -19.05 -5.17
C PHE A 119 0.45 -18.62 -5.62
N VAL A 120 -0.03 -17.47 -5.10
CA VAL A 120 -1.33 -16.92 -5.51
C VAL A 120 -1.36 -16.57 -7.00
N PHE A 121 -0.30 -15.98 -7.52
CA PHE A 121 -0.19 -15.62 -8.93
C PHE A 121 -0.26 -16.86 -9.84
N ALA A 122 0.42 -17.95 -9.46
CA ALA A 122 0.36 -19.22 -10.17
C ALA A 122 -1.04 -19.83 -10.17
N VAL A 123 -1.75 -19.76 -9.03
CA VAL A 123 -3.15 -20.21 -8.93
C VAL A 123 -4.05 -19.39 -9.85
N ILE A 124 -4.02 -18.06 -9.75
CA ILE A 124 -4.86 -17.18 -10.59
C ILE A 124 -4.52 -17.34 -12.08
N PHE A 125 -3.24 -17.46 -12.44
CA PHE A 125 -2.83 -17.76 -13.81
C PHE A 125 -3.43 -19.06 -14.34
N LYS A 126 -3.38 -20.13 -13.55
CA LYS A 126 -4.00 -21.41 -13.92
C LYS A 126 -5.53 -21.28 -14.06
N LEU A 127 -6.19 -20.61 -13.12
CA LEU A 127 -7.64 -20.39 -13.19
C LEU A 127 -8.03 -19.55 -14.41
N SER A 128 -7.20 -18.58 -14.78
CA SER A 128 -7.43 -17.74 -15.96
C SER A 128 -7.27 -18.49 -17.26
N ASN A 129 -6.25 -19.34 -17.37
CA ASN A 129 -6.07 -20.22 -18.54
C ASN A 129 -7.18 -21.27 -18.70
N ASN A 130 -7.90 -21.59 -17.63
CA ASN A 130 -9.05 -22.50 -17.66
C ASN A 130 -10.40 -21.75 -17.77
N SER A 131 -10.38 -20.44 -18.06
CA SER A 131 -11.57 -19.59 -18.17
C SER A 131 -12.45 -19.56 -16.92
N ILE A 132 -11.89 -19.85 -15.74
CA ILE A 132 -12.61 -19.80 -14.45
C ILE A 132 -12.63 -18.36 -13.92
N VAL A 133 -11.53 -17.63 -14.10
CA VAL A 133 -11.37 -16.23 -13.66
C VAL A 133 -10.82 -15.41 -14.81
N TYR A 134 -11.44 -14.28 -15.13
CA TYR A 134 -10.93 -13.40 -16.18
C TYR A 134 -10.09 -12.27 -15.57
N LEU A 135 -8.82 -12.19 -15.97
CA LEU A 135 -7.94 -11.06 -15.68
C LEU A 135 -7.44 -10.52 -17.02
N SER A 136 -7.89 -9.33 -17.42
CA SER A 136 -7.40 -8.68 -18.63
C SER A 136 -5.92 -8.30 -18.49
N ASN A 137 -5.23 -8.10 -19.63
CA ASN A 137 -3.78 -7.82 -19.65
C ASN A 137 -3.35 -6.65 -18.75
N GLY A 138 -4.22 -5.66 -18.53
CA GLY A 138 -3.95 -4.51 -17.65
C GLY A 138 -4.09 -4.79 -16.16
N LEU A 139 -4.78 -5.85 -15.76
CA LEU A 139 -5.13 -6.12 -14.35
C LEU A 139 -4.06 -6.89 -13.58
N TRP A 140 -3.09 -7.51 -14.27
CA TRP A 140 -2.03 -8.27 -13.63
C TRP A 140 -1.16 -7.43 -12.69
N PHE A 141 -0.85 -6.19 -13.07
CA PHE A 141 -0.06 -5.31 -12.23
C PHE A 141 -0.84 -4.86 -10.97
N PRO A 142 -2.06 -4.29 -11.06
CA PRO A 142 -2.84 -3.98 -9.88
C PRO A 142 -3.12 -5.20 -8.98
N PHE A 143 -3.37 -6.36 -9.59
CA PHE A 143 -3.53 -7.60 -8.85
C PHE A 143 -2.29 -7.94 -8.02
N TYR A 144 -1.10 -7.92 -8.64
CA TYR A 144 0.17 -8.14 -7.96
C TYR A 144 0.41 -7.10 -6.86
N LEU A 145 0.15 -5.82 -7.15
CA LEU A 145 0.31 -4.73 -6.20
C LEU A 145 -0.53 -4.97 -4.94
N PHE A 146 -1.83 -5.22 -5.10
CA PHE A 146 -2.72 -5.38 -3.95
C PHE A 146 -2.48 -6.67 -3.18
N ILE A 147 -2.16 -7.79 -3.84
CA ILE A 147 -1.83 -9.03 -3.12
C ILE A 147 -0.53 -8.88 -2.30
N SER A 148 0.48 -8.20 -2.86
CA SER A 148 1.72 -7.91 -2.14
C SER A 148 1.48 -7.00 -0.94
N ILE A 149 0.62 -5.98 -1.06
CA ILE A 149 0.26 -5.12 0.06
C ILE A 149 -0.44 -5.94 1.16
N VAL A 150 -1.44 -6.76 0.82
CA VAL A 150 -2.15 -7.60 1.81
C VAL A 150 -1.16 -8.52 2.52
N PHE A 151 -0.38 -9.30 1.78
CA PHE A 151 0.53 -10.27 2.39
C PHE A 151 1.61 -9.63 3.24
N PHE A 152 2.22 -8.55 2.74
CA PHE A 152 3.22 -7.83 3.52
C PHE A 152 2.65 -7.33 4.83
N SER A 153 1.47 -6.70 4.80
CA SER A 153 0.85 -6.16 6.01
C SER A 153 0.31 -7.24 6.95
N VAL A 154 -0.26 -8.33 6.44
CA VAL A 154 -0.69 -9.48 7.25
C VAL A 154 0.50 -10.12 7.95
N PHE A 155 1.57 -10.45 7.22
CA PHE A 155 2.75 -11.08 7.80
C PHE A 155 3.46 -10.16 8.79
N THR A 156 3.53 -8.86 8.51
CA THR A 156 4.11 -7.88 9.43
C THR A 156 3.36 -7.83 10.75
N LEU A 157 2.02 -7.76 10.73
CA LEU A 157 1.21 -7.75 11.96
C LEU A 157 1.23 -9.09 12.69
N TRP A 158 1.25 -10.20 11.95
CA TRP A 158 1.34 -11.53 12.53
C TRP A 158 2.66 -11.71 13.29
N LEU A 159 3.79 -11.39 12.67
CA LEU A 159 5.11 -11.41 13.31
C LEU A 159 5.19 -10.44 14.50
N PHE A 160 4.62 -9.24 14.37
CA PHE A 160 4.57 -8.26 15.46
C PHE A 160 3.79 -8.75 16.69
N LYS A 161 2.80 -9.62 16.50
CA LYS A 161 1.99 -10.19 17.58
C LYS A 161 2.63 -11.43 18.22
N VAL A 162 3.32 -12.25 17.43
CA VAL A 162 3.85 -13.55 17.86
C VAL A 162 5.26 -13.45 18.44
N GLU A 163 6.11 -12.60 17.88
CA GLU A 163 7.45 -12.29 18.39
C GLU A 163 7.38 -11.12 19.37
#